data_AF-A0A940TU84-F1
#
_entry.id   AF-A0A940TU84-F1
#
_cell.length_a   1.000
_cell.length_b   1.000
_cell.length_c   1.000
_cell.angle_alpha   90.00
_cell.angle_beta   90.00
_cell.angle_gamma   90.00
#
_symmetry.space_group_name_H-M   'P 1'
#
loop_
_entity.id
_entity.type
_entity.pdbx_description
1 polymer ?
#
loop_
_entity_poly.entity_id
_entity_poly.type
_entity_poly.pdbx_seq_one_letter_code
_entity_poly.pdbx_strand_id
1 'polypeptide(L)'
;MNDILITQQSFARKALANKAHRFEDLYHLICRGDWIAQALQHVLANQGARTAGVDGVTKMSLKTEREQADFIEGLQADLKSMEYRPQPVKRIWI
;
A
#
# COMPACT_ATOMS: atom_id res chain seq x y z
N MET A 1 -13.29 -10.69 10.26
CA MET A 1 -14.13 -9.55 9.85
C MET A 1 -13.20 -8.57 9.12
N ASN A 2 -13.54 -8.09 7.92
CA ASN A 2 -12.62 -7.27 7.11
C ASN A 2 -12.62 -5.81 7.62
N ASP A 3 -11.74 -5.53 8.58
CA ASP A 3 -11.63 -4.23 9.28
C ASP A 3 -11.36 -3.05 8.34
N ILE A 4 -10.65 -3.31 7.22
CA ILE A 4 -10.38 -2.32 6.17
C ILE A 4 -11.70 -1.84 5.55
N LEU A 5 -12.59 -2.75 5.17
CA LEU A 5 -13.87 -2.40 4.54
C LEU A 5 -14.80 -1.65 5.51
N ILE A 6 -14.83 -2.05 6.77
CA ILE A 6 -15.62 -1.35 7.80
C ILE A 6 -15.12 0.09 7.96
N THR A 7 -13.80 0.27 8.05
CA THR A 7 -13.17 1.58 8.16
C THR A 7 -13.48 2.45 6.93
N GLN A 8 -13.28 1.91 5.73
CA GLN A 8 -13.57 2.59 4.45
C GLN A 8 -15.04 3.03 4.36
N GLN A 9 -15.99 2.15 4.70
CA GLN A 9 -17.42 2.46 4.70
C GLN A 9 -17.78 3.55 5.73
N SER A 10 -17.19 3.48 6.92
CA SER A 10 -17.38 4.51 7.95
C SER A 10 -16.92 5.89 7.46
N PHE A 11 -15.75 5.94 6.83
CA PHE A 11 -15.18 7.17 6.28
C PHE A 11 -16.02 7.72 5.13
N ALA A 12 -16.46 6.86 4.21
CA ALA A 12 -17.35 7.25 3.11
C ALA A 12 -18.66 7.86 3.65
N ARG A 13 -19.30 7.22 4.63
CA ARG A 13 -20.52 7.75 5.26
C ARG A 13 -20.27 9.11 5.93
N LYS A 14 -19.16 9.27 6.67
CA LYS A 14 -18.80 10.53 7.33
C LYS A 14 -18.56 11.67 6.33
N ALA A 15 -17.81 11.39 5.27
CA ALA A 15 -17.49 12.37 4.23
C ALA A 15 -18.74 12.81 3.45
N LEU A 16 -19.67 11.90 3.19
CA LEU A 16 -20.96 12.21 2.56
C LEU A 16 -21.87 13.04 3.47
N ALA A 17 -21.93 12.73 4.76
CA ALA A 17 -22.77 13.44 5.72
C ALA A 17 -22.25 14.85 6.05
N ASN A 18 -20.93 15.05 6.06
CA ASN A 18 -20.32 16.35 6.32
C ASN A 18 -19.13 16.60 5.37
N LYS A 19 -19.39 17.33 4.28
CA LYS A 19 -18.39 17.69 3.26
C LYS A 19 -17.25 18.58 3.78
N ALA A 20 -17.48 19.30 4.87
CA ALA A 20 -16.46 20.15 5.50
C ALA A 20 -15.54 19.36 6.44
N HIS A 21 -15.89 18.12 6.79
CA HIS A 21 -15.06 17.28 7.65
C HIS A 21 -13.68 17.03 7.02
N ARG A 22 -12.66 16.97 7.86
CA ARG A 22 -11.29 16.59 7.50
C ARG A 22 -10.86 15.44 8.39
N PHE A 23 -10.28 14.41 7.79
CA PHE A 23 -9.68 13.31 8.51
C PHE A 23 -8.26 13.71 8.87
N GLU A 24 -7.97 13.76 10.17
CA GLU A 24 -6.70 14.30 10.67
C GLU A 24 -5.55 13.28 10.57
N ASP A 25 -5.86 11.98 10.55
CA ASP A 25 -4.84 10.91 10.62
C ASP A 25 -5.14 9.74 9.67
N LEU A 26 -5.23 10.04 8.37
CA LEU A 26 -5.30 8.97 7.34
C LEU A 26 -3.95 8.25 7.19
N TYR A 27 -2.85 8.91 7.54
CA TYR A 27 -1.51 8.36 7.38
C TYR A 27 -1.27 7.16 8.30
N HIS A 28 -1.78 7.21 9.54
CA HIS A 28 -1.72 6.07 10.45
C HIS A 28 -2.35 4.80 9.83
N LEU A 29 -3.45 4.92 9.09
CA LEU A 29 -4.08 3.77 8.43
C LEU A 29 -3.19 3.16 7.35
N ILE A 30 -2.54 4.01 6.54
CA ILE A 30 -1.61 3.56 5.49
C ILE A 30 -0.40 2.83 6.11
N CYS A 31 0.00 3.23 7.32
CA CYS A 31 1.08 2.57 8.06
C CYS A 31 0.68 1.22 8.68
N ARG A 32 -0.59 0.81 8.64
CA ARG A 32 -1.00 -0.48 9.22
C ARG A 32 -0.62 -1.63 8.30
N GLY A 33 -0.09 -2.71 8.89
CA GLY A 33 0.42 -3.85 8.12
C GLY A 33 -0.65 -4.57 7.30
N ASP A 34 -1.90 -4.62 7.78
CA ASP A 34 -3.03 -5.22 7.06
C ASP A 34 -3.43 -4.40 5.82
N TRP A 35 -3.36 -3.06 5.90
CA TRP A 35 -3.58 -2.19 4.74
C TRP A 35 -2.48 -2.32 3.69
N ILE A 36 -1.22 -2.36 4.12
CA ILE A 36 -0.07 -2.57 3.23
C ILE A 36 -0.16 -3.96 2.57
N ALA A 37 -0.52 -5.00 3.32
CA ALA A 37 -0.70 -6.35 2.81
C ALA A 37 -1.81 -6.42 1.75
N GLN A 38 -2.97 -5.82 2.02
CA GLN A 38 -4.07 -5.75 1.05
C GLN A 38 -3.63 -5.01 -0.23
N ALA A 39 -2.92 -3.89 -0.09
CA ALA A 39 -2.39 -3.15 -1.23
C ALA A 39 -1.39 -3.99 -2.06
N LEU A 40 -0.47 -4.69 -1.39
CA LEU A 40 0.50 -5.57 -2.05
C LEU A 40 -0.20 -6.68 -2.83
N GLN A 41 -1.23 -7.32 -2.26
CA GLN A 41 -2.02 -8.33 -2.96
C GLN A 41 -2.61 -7.79 -4.27
N HIS A 42 -3.19 -6.59 -4.25
CA HIS A 42 -3.71 -5.93 -5.45
C HIS A 42 -2.61 -5.64 -6.47
N VAL A 43 -1.45 -5.14 -6.03
CA VAL A 43 -0.30 -4.87 -6.90
C VAL A 43 0.19 -6.16 -7.58
N LEU A 44 0.35 -7.25 -6.82
CA LEU A 44 0.82 -8.54 -7.34
C LEU A 44 -0.15 -9.23 -8.32
N ALA A 45 -1.43 -8.87 -8.26
CA ALA A 45 -2.46 -9.33 -9.19
C ALA A 45 -2.41 -8.60 -10.55
N ASN A 46 -1.83 -7.41 -10.63
CA ASN A 46 -1.74 -6.64 -11.86
C ASN A 46 -0.80 -7.29 -12.88
N GLN A 47 -1.10 -7.12 -14.18
CA GLN A 47 -0.23 -7.60 -15.26
C GLN A 47 1.18 -6.96 -15.19
N GLY A 48 1.24 -5.71 -14.76
CA GLY A 48 2.49 -4.96 -14.56
C GLY A 48 3.42 -5.56 -13.52
N ALA A 49 2.93 -6.39 -12.58
CA ALA A 49 3.78 -7.03 -11.56
C ALA A 49 4.82 -8.00 -12.15
N ARG A 50 4.69 -8.37 -13.42
CA ARG A 50 5.71 -9.14 -14.17
C ARG A 50 6.87 -8.28 -14.68
N THR A 51 6.73 -6.96 -14.64
CA THR A 51 7.73 -6.00 -15.16
C THR A 51 8.32 -5.25 -13.98
N ALA A 52 9.65 -5.34 -13.82
CA ALA A 52 10.33 -4.62 -12.76
C ALA A 52 10.41 -3.11 -13.04
N GLY A 53 10.38 -2.33 -11.96
CA GLY A 53 10.76 -0.92 -11.95
C GLY A 53 12.27 -0.74 -12.06
N VAL A 54 12.78 0.36 -11.50
CA VAL A 54 14.23 0.63 -11.42
C VAL A 54 14.93 -0.27 -10.38
N ASP A 55 14.17 -0.88 -9.48
CA ASP A 55 14.62 -1.74 -8.38
C ASP A 55 14.87 -3.20 -8.79
N GLY A 56 14.42 -3.62 -9.98
CA GLY A 56 14.54 -5.01 -10.43
C GLY A 56 13.55 -5.97 -9.77
N VAL A 57 12.69 -5.50 -8.86
CA VAL A 57 11.73 -6.34 -8.12
C VAL A 57 10.52 -6.66 -8.99
N THR A 58 10.10 -7.92 -9.01
CA THR A 58 8.87 -8.36 -9.68
C THR A 58 8.02 -9.20 -8.72
N LYS A 59 6.83 -9.61 -9.16
CA LYS A 59 6.04 -10.62 -8.43
C LYS A 59 6.81 -11.93 -8.17
N MET A 60 7.86 -12.21 -8.93
CA MET A 60 8.69 -13.40 -8.73
C MET A 60 9.64 -13.24 -7.55
N SER A 61 9.95 -12.01 -7.15
CA SER A 61 10.76 -11.69 -5.96
C SER A 61 9.94 -11.74 -4.66
N LEU A 62 8.61 -11.79 -4.77
CA LEU A 62 7.64 -11.74 -3.66
C LEU A 62 6.67 -12.93 -3.74
N LYS A 63 7.19 -14.13 -4.06
CA LYS A 63 6.38 -15.33 -4.28
C LYS A 63 5.89 -15.97 -3.00
N THR A 64 6.72 -15.91 -1.97
CA THR A 64 6.46 -16.57 -0.70
C THR A 64 5.85 -15.59 0.29
N GLU A 65 5.10 -16.13 1.24
CA GLU A 65 4.56 -15.33 2.35
C GLU A 65 5.66 -14.67 3.16
N ARG A 66 6.84 -15.32 3.28
CA ARG A 66 7.99 -14.76 3.99
C ARG A 66 8.57 -13.54 3.28
N GLU A 67 8.80 -13.62 1.97
CA GLU A 67 9.29 -12.48 1.18
C GLU A 67 8.31 -11.30 1.21
N GLN A 68 7.00 -11.59 1.15
CA GLN A 68 5.97 -10.56 1.27
C GLN A 68 5.94 -9.93 2.66
N ALA A 69 6.05 -10.73 3.72
CA ALA A 69 6.11 -10.23 5.09
C ALA A 69 7.33 -9.33 5.32
N ASP A 70 8.51 -9.74 4.84
CA ASP A 70 9.75 -8.95 4.96
C ASP A 70 9.64 -7.62 4.19
N PHE A 71 9.04 -7.64 3.00
CA PHE A 71 8.76 -6.41 2.23
C PHE A 71 7.78 -5.48 2.97
N ILE A 72 6.70 -6.04 3.52
CA ILE A 72 5.69 -5.27 4.27
C ILE A 72 6.30 -4.66 5.53
N GLU A 73 7.11 -5.41 6.27
CA GLU A 73 7.77 -4.95 7.49
C GLU A 73 8.73 -3.79 7.21
N GLY A 74 9.57 -3.91 6.18
CA GLY A 74 10.47 -2.84 5.75
C GLY A 74 9.72 -1.56 5.34
N LEU A 75 8.73 -1.70 4.46
CA LEU A 75 7.92 -0.56 4.03
C LEU A 75 7.15 0.07 5.21
N GLN A 76 6.62 -0.74 6.12
CA GLN A 76 5.95 -0.23 7.31
C GLN A 76 6.89 0.56 8.22
N ALA A 77 8.12 0.09 8.41
CA ALA A 77 9.13 0.78 9.20
C ALA A 77 9.45 2.17 8.61
N ASP A 78 9.74 2.23 7.30
CA ASP A 78 10.05 3.47 6.59
C ASP A 78 8.89 4.48 6.62
N LEU A 79 7.65 3.98 6.50
CA LEU A 79 6.46 4.83 6.59
C LEU A 79 6.28 5.38 8.01
N LYS A 80 6.43 4.54 9.04
CA LYS A 80 6.31 4.96 10.44
C LYS A 80 7.40 5.94 10.87
N SER A 81 8.63 5.80 10.35
CA SER A 81 9.72 6.74 10.63
C SER A 81 9.62 8.04 9.82
N MET A 82 8.66 8.15 8.88
CA MET A 82 8.53 9.27 7.94
C MET A 82 9.73 9.43 6.99
N GLU A 83 10.52 8.36 6.82
CA GLU A 83 11.73 8.34 6.00
C GLU A 83 11.53 7.68 4.65
N TYR A 84 10.33 7.14 4.37
CA TYR A 84 10.01 6.60 3.06
C TYR A 84 10.33 7.61 1.94
N ARG A 85 11.13 7.15 0.98
CA ARG A 85 11.48 7.89 -0.24
C ARG A 85 11.15 7.01 -1.44
N PRO A 86 10.16 7.39 -2.26
CA PRO A 86 9.84 6.61 -3.45
C PRO A 86 11.02 6.63 -4.42
N GLN A 87 11.31 5.48 -5.01
CA GLN A 87 12.29 5.36 -6.09
C GLN A 87 11.79 6.07 -7.36
N PRO A 88 12.70 6.57 -8.22
CA PRO A 88 12.30 7.16 -9.50
C PRO A 88 11.59 6.13 -10.37
N VAL A 89 10.66 6.59 -11.20
CA VAL A 89 9.91 5.71 -12.11
C VAL A 89 10.77 5.28 -13.30
N LYS A 90 10.61 4.03 -13.74
CA LYS A 90 11.25 3.52 -14.96
C LYS A 90 10.49 4.04 -16.19
N ARG A 91 11.16 4.81 -17.05
CA ARG A 91 10.56 5.32 -18.29
C ARG A 91 10.39 4.20 -19.32
N ILE A 92 9.20 4.09 -19.88
CA ILE A 92 8.85 3.16 -20.98
C ILE A 92 8.25 4.00 -22.11
N TRP A 93 8.70 3.78 -23.34
CA TRP A 93 8.12 4.36 -24.54
C TRP A 93 7.12 3.36 -25.11
N ILE A 94 5.90 3.83 -25.39
CA ILE A 94 4.78 3.04 -25.92
C ILE A 94 4.46 3.49 -27.35
#